data_AF-A0A8X8Y4N7-F1
#
_entry.id   AF-A0A8X8Y4N7-F1
#
_cell.length_a   1.000
_cell.length_b   1.000
_cell.length_c   1.000
_cell.angle_alpha   90.00
_cell.angle_beta   90.00
_cell.angle_gamma   90.00
#
_symmetry.space_group_name_H-M   'P 1'
#
loop_
_entity.id
_entity.type
_entity.pdbx_description
1 polymer ?
#
loop_
_entity_poly.entity_id
_entity_poly.type
_entity_poly.pdbx_seq_one_letter_code
_entity_poly.pdbx_strand_id
1 'polypeptide(L)'
;MRNPSTPRQFLLHLLYDSLRLLNWKDRPLLNVFQTNLLLNKLQQLSLARLLPDYIYANFPTEAFNSVQLALAANLGRAILEG
;
A
#
# COMPACT_ATOMS: atom_id res chain seq x y z
N MET A 1 11.93 12.08 18.62
CA MET A 1 10.51 11.83 18.92
C MET A 1 9.92 10.97 17.80
N ARG A 2 9.42 9.75 18.10
CA ARG A 2 8.77 8.89 17.10
C ARG A 2 7.42 9.54 16.73
N ASN A 3 7.26 9.89 15.45
CA ASN A 3 6.05 10.44 14.87
C ASN A 3 4.83 9.55 15.23
N PRO A 4 3.69 10.09 15.70
CA PRO A 4 2.46 9.34 15.99
C PRO A 4 1.74 8.91 14.69
N SER A 5 2.51 8.48 13.70
CA SER A 5 1.97 7.86 12.49
C SER A 5 1.23 6.60 12.90
N THR A 6 0.06 6.37 12.30
CA THR A 6 -0.68 5.11 12.33
C THR A 6 0.31 3.94 12.40
N PRO A 7 0.17 3.01 13.36
CA PRO A 7 1.14 1.93 13.53
C PRO A 7 1.48 1.34 12.16
N ARG A 8 2.77 1.28 11.78
CA ARG A 8 3.17 0.87 10.41
C ARG A 8 2.56 -0.47 10.00
N GLN A 9 2.28 -1.31 10.98
CA GLN A 9 1.56 -2.58 10.86
C GLN A 9 0.11 -2.40 10.37
N PHE A 10 -0.59 -1.35 10.80
CA PHE A 10 -1.98 -1.09 10.43
C PHE A 10 -2.16 -0.65 8.97
N LEU A 11 -1.19 0.08 8.41
CA LEU A 11 -1.31 0.58 7.03
C LEU A 11 -1.47 -0.56 6.03
N LEU A 12 -0.66 -1.62 6.16
CA LEU A 12 -0.70 -2.74 5.22
C LEU A 12 -2.00 -3.55 5.35
N HIS A 13 -2.47 -3.77 6.58
CA HIS A 13 -3.78 -4.37 6.85
C HIS A 13 -4.90 -3.57 6.18
N LEU A 14 -4.96 -2.25 6.43
CA LEU A 14 -5.98 -1.38 5.86
C LEU A 14 -6.00 -1.41 4.32
N LEU A 15 -4.81 -1.37 3.69
CA LEU A 15 -4.70 -1.43 2.24
C LEU A 15 -5.10 -2.80 1.68
N TYR A 16 -4.78 -3.88 2.39
CA TYR A 16 -5.14 -5.23 1.99
C TYR A 16 -6.65 -5.47 2.08
N ASP A 17 -7.29 -5.03 3.17
CA ASP A 17 -8.74 -5.08 3.34
C ASP A 17 -9.46 -4.26 2.24
N SER A 18 -8.81 -3.21 1.76
CA SER A 18 -9.29 -2.34 0.68
C SER A 18 -8.96 -2.84 -0.73
N LEU A 19 -8.36 -4.03 -0.91
CA LEU A 19 -7.87 -4.50 -2.21
C LEU A 19 -8.93 -4.52 -3.32
N ARG A 20 -10.17 -4.87 -2.98
CA ARG A 20 -11.27 -4.90 -3.96
C ARG A 20 -11.55 -3.50 -4.52
N LEU A 21 -11.44 -2.47 -3.67
CA LEU A 21 -11.63 -1.08 -4.08
C LEU A 21 -10.43 -0.57 -4.89
N LEU A 22 -9.20 -0.92 -4.49
CA LEU A 22 -7.99 -0.54 -5.24
C LEU A 22 -7.94 -1.20 -6.64
N ASN A 23 -8.52 -2.40 -6.77
CA ASN A 23 -8.64 -3.12 -8.04
C ASN A 23 -9.89 -2.74 -8.86
N TRP A 24 -10.64 -1.71 -8.46
CA TRP A 24 -11.78 -1.23 -9.23
C TRP A 24 -11.33 -0.85 -10.65
N LYS A 25 -11.89 -1.50 -11.67
CA LYS A 25 -11.41 -1.40 -13.06
C LYS A 25 -11.92 -0.16 -13.79
N ASP A 26 -13.15 0.24 -13.52
CA ASP A 26 -13.82 1.30 -14.30
C ASP A 26 -13.25 2.69 -14.06
N ARG A 27 -12.64 2.92 -12.89
CA ARG A 27 -12.01 4.19 -12.52
C ARG A 27 -10.92 3.98 -11.47
N PRO A 28 -9.88 4.82 -11.43
CA PRO A 28 -8.96 4.90 -10.33
C PRO A 28 -9.70 5.39 -9.08
N LEU A 29 -9.50 4.70 -7.97
CA LEU A 29 -9.98 5.15 -6.67
C LEU A 29 -9.15 6.32 -6.15
N LEU A 30 -7.85 6.31 -6.47
CA LEU A 30 -6.87 7.27 -6.00
C LEU A 30 -6.25 8.00 -7.19
N ASN A 31 -5.97 9.29 -7.03
CA ASN A 31 -5.25 10.05 -8.05
C ASN A 31 -3.74 9.70 -8.06
N VAL A 32 -3.00 10.25 -9.03
CA VAL A 32 -1.56 10.03 -9.19
C VAL A 32 -0.77 10.37 -7.92
N PHE A 33 -1.07 11.50 -7.28
CA PHE A 33 -0.37 11.93 -6.07
C PHE A 33 -0.61 10.97 -4.89
N GLN A 34 -1.87 10.62 -4.63
CA GLN A 34 -2.27 9.71 -3.57
C GLN A 34 -1.68 8.31 -3.77
N THR A 35 -1.70 7.81 -5.01
CA THR A 35 -1.16 6.48 -5.33
C THR A 35 0.35 6.43 -5.13
N ASN A 36 1.08 7.47 -5.57
CA ASN A 36 2.52 7.58 -5.34
C ASN A 36 2.88 7.68 -3.86
N LEU A 37 2.11 8.43 -3.08
CA LEU A 37 2.28 8.51 -1.63
C LEU A 37 2.18 7.11 -0.98
N LEU A 38 1.15 6.34 -1.34
CA LEU A 38 0.95 5.00 -0.78
C LEU A 38 2.01 3.99 -1.24
N LEU A 39 2.44 4.05 -2.51
CA LEU A 39 3.56 3.24 -3.00
C LEU A 39 4.86 3.54 -2.23
N ASN A 40 5.13 4.81 -1.95
CA ASN A 40 6.29 5.20 -1.14
C ASN A 40 6.19 4.65 0.29
N LYS A 41 5.02 4.73 0.93
CA LYS A 41 4.80 4.13 2.26
C LYS A 41 4.96 2.61 2.24
N LEU A 42 4.48 1.94 1.19
CA LEU A 42 4.63 0.51 1.01
C LEU A 42 6.11 0.13 0.84
N GLN A 43 6.88 0.91 0.09
CA GLN A 43 8.34 0.73 -0.02
C GLN A 43 9.05 0.92 1.34
N GLN A 44 8.70 1.96 2.10
CA GLN A 44 9.24 2.17 3.45
C GLN A 44 8.94 0.99 4.38
N LEU A 45 7.75 0.39 4.25
CA LEU A 45 7.37 -0.81 5.00
C LEU A 45 8.20 -2.03 4.58
N SER A 46 8.44 -2.21 3.27
CA SER A 46 9.29 -3.28 2.75
C SER A 46 10.70 -3.23 3.35
N LEU A 47 11.29 -2.04 3.38
CA LEU A 47 12.61 -1.83 3.97
C LEU A 47 12.60 -2.07 5.49
N ALA A 48 11.55 -1.63 6.19
CA ALA A 48 11.42 -1.85 7.62
C ALA A 48 11.34 -3.34 7.99
N ARG A 49 10.76 -4.19 7.13
CA ARG A 49 10.69 -5.65 7.33
C ARG A 49 12.04 -6.34 7.33
N LEU A 50 13.08 -5.71 6.78
CA LEU A 50 14.45 -6.26 6.77
C LEU A 50 15.18 -6.01 8.09
N LEU A 51 14.60 -5.21 9.01
CA LEU A 51 15.21 -4.92 10.30
C LEU A 51 15.01 -6.09 11.27
N PRO A 52 16.03 -6.45 12.08
CA PRO A 52 15.97 -7.61 12.98
C PRO A 52 14.88 -7.52 14.06
N ASP A 53 14.47 -6.31 14.46
CA ASP A 53 13.41 -6.08 15.45
C ASP A 53 12.01 -5.95 14.84
N TYR A 54 11.85 -6.22 13.54
CA TYR A 54 10.56 -6.10 12.88
C TYR A 54 9.64 -7.26 13.26
N ILE A 55 8.70 -7.00 14.17
CA ILE A 55 7.64 -7.95 14.51
C ILE A 55 6.60 -7.95 13.40
N TYR A 56 6.64 -8.98 12.57
CA TYR A 56 5.61 -9.28 11.58
C TYR A 56 4.40 -9.85 12.33
N ALA A 57 3.31 -9.08 12.45
CA ALA A 57 2.02 -9.67 12.81
C ALA A 57 1.66 -10.71 11.73
N ASN A 58 0.98 -11.80 12.10
CA ASN A 58 0.59 -12.93 11.22
C ASN A 58 -0.21 -12.48 9.98
N PHE A 59 0.48 -11.91 9.00
CA PHE A 59 -0.12 -11.30 7.84
C PHE A 59 0.18 -12.13 6.59
N PRO A 60 -0.73 -12.22 5.60
CA PRO A 60 -0.51 -13.07 4.45
C PRO A 60 0.74 -12.63 3.67
N THR A 61 1.60 -13.59 3.31
CA THR A 61 2.85 -13.33 2.58
C THR A 61 2.58 -12.58 1.26
N GLU A 62 1.45 -12.87 0.63
CA GLU A 62 1.01 -12.33 -0.65
C GLU A 62 0.42 -10.92 -0.54
N ALA A 63 0.08 -10.47 0.66
CA ALA A 63 -0.68 -9.25 0.85
C ALA A 63 0.10 -8.00 0.44
N PHE A 64 1.41 -7.99 0.70
CA PHE A 64 2.29 -6.93 0.23
C PHE A 64 2.28 -6.83 -1.29
N ASN A 65 2.52 -7.95 -1.99
CA ASN A 65 2.57 -8.00 -3.45
C ASN A 65 1.21 -7.65 -4.07
N SER A 66 0.13 -8.11 -3.46
CA SER A 66 -1.24 -7.83 -3.90
C SER A 66 -1.56 -6.34 -3.82
N VAL A 67 -1.22 -5.69 -2.69
CA VAL A 67 -1.40 -4.25 -2.49
C VAL A 67 -0.53 -3.45 -3.46
N GLN A 68 0.73 -3.84 -3.64
CA GLN A 68 1.64 -3.20 -4.59
C GLN A 68 1.06 -3.24 -6.01
N LEU A 69 0.57 -4.40 -6.45
CA LEU A 69 0.00 -4.57 -7.78
C LEU A 69 -1.28 -3.74 -7.97
N ALA A 70 -2.17 -3.75 -6.97
CA ALA A 70 -3.41 -2.98 -7.02
C ALA A 70 -3.14 -1.47 -7.11
N LEU A 71 -2.18 -0.96 -6.31
CA LEU A 71 -1.76 0.44 -6.39
C LEU A 71 -1.10 0.77 -7.73
N ALA A 72 -0.24 -0.10 -8.27
CA ALA A 72 0.36 0.11 -9.58
C ALA A 72 -0.69 0.14 -10.70
N ALA A 73 -1.69 -0.75 -10.65
CA ALA A 73 -2.79 -0.76 -11.60
C ALA A 73 -3.65 0.51 -11.49
N ASN A 74 -3.95 0.95 -10.26
CA ASN A 74 -4.65 2.21 -10.01
C ASN A 74 -3.86 3.40 -10.56
N LEU A 75 -2.54 3.44 -10.36
CA LEU A 75 -1.67 4.50 -10.89
C LEU A 75 -1.73 4.56 -12.42
N GLY A 76 -1.63 3.40 -13.09
CA GLY A 76 -1.74 3.32 -14.54
C GLY A 76 -3.06 3.90 -15.04
N ARG A 77 -4.20 3.55 -14.41
CA ARG A 77 -5.51 4.12 -14.74
C ARG A 77 -5.57 5.63 -14.46
N ALA A 78 -5.08 6.08 -13.31
CA ALA A 78 -5.07 7.49 -12.94
C ALA A 78 -4.22 8.37 -13.85
N ILE A 79 -3.16 7.83 -14.46
CA ILE A 79 -2.35 8.54 -15.47
C ILE A 79 -3.10 8.61 -16.80
N LEU A 80 -3.82 7.55 -17.18
CA LEU A 80 -4.54 7.48 -18.46
C LEU A 80 -5.85 8.29 -18.48
N GLU A 81 -6.48 8.49 -17.31
CA GLU A 81 -7.66 9.35 -17.18
C GLU A 81 -7.34 10.84 -17.00
N GLY A 82 -6.05 11.19 -16.81
CA GLY A 82 -5.55 12.54 -16.55
C GLY A 82 -5.26 13.36 -17.81
#